data_AF-H2C2C6-F1
#
_entry.id   AF-H2C2C6-F1
#
_cell.length_a   1.000
_cell.length_b   1.000
_cell.length_c   1.000
_cell.angle_alpha   90.00
_cell.angle_beta   90.00
_cell.angle_gamma   90.00
#
_symmetry.space_group_name_H-M   'P 1'
#
loop_
_entity.id
_entity.type
_entity.pdbx_description
1 polymer ?
#
loop_
_entity_poly.entity_id
_entity_poly.type
_entity_poly.pdbx_seq_one_letter_code
_entity_poly.pdbx_strand_id
1 'polypeptide(L)'
;MESFIRCLGKVVEVRRMSDLEWSFKLRETIMLNGNLRVILGIVSEVVVIFKNPEGRGWVKFTGDRVLDSGYQGILGPQISPRFRECSQHLIRREQRHGR
;
A
#
# COMPACT_ATOMS: atom_id res chain seq x y z
N MET A 1 -3.51 -7.07 -2.36
CA MET A 1 -2.57 -5.96 -2.61
C MET A 1 -3.03 -5.01 -3.69
N GLU A 2 -3.47 -5.47 -4.85
CA GLU A 2 -3.88 -4.56 -5.93
C GLU A 2 -4.95 -3.54 -5.53
N SER A 3 -5.94 -3.93 -4.71
CA SER A 3 -6.94 -2.98 -4.19
C SER A 3 -6.32 -1.85 -3.36
N PHE A 4 -5.31 -2.16 -2.54
CA PHE A 4 -4.56 -1.14 -1.80
C PHE A 4 -3.83 -0.19 -2.75
N ILE A 5 -3.08 -0.74 -3.73
CA ILE A 5 -2.34 0.06 -4.71
C ILE A 5 -3.28 0.95 -5.55
N ARG A 6 -4.43 0.41 -5.97
CA ARG A 6 -5.46 1.15 -6.73
C ARG A 6 -6.13 2.24 -5.91
N CYS A 7 -6.22 2.08 -4.59
CA CYS A 7 -6.72 3.12 -3.71
C CYS A 7 -5.71 4.27 -3.53
N LEU A 8 -4.40 3.96 -3.49
CA LEU A 8 -3.36 4.98 -3.33
C LEU A 8 -3.35 6.02 -4.45
N GLY A 9 -3.82 5.66 -5.64
CA GLY A 9 -3.92 6.58 -6.77
C GLY A 9 -4.34 5.92 -8.07
N LYS A 10 -4.42 6.72 -9.14
CA LYS A 10 -4.81 6.21 -10.46
C LYS A 10 -3.72 5.29 -11.04
N VAL A 11 -3.96 3.99 -11.00
CA VAL A 11 -3.03 2.99 -11.54
C VAL A 11 -2.82 3.16 -13.04
N VAL A 12 -1.55 3.27 -13.44
CA VAL A 12 -1.10 3.15 -14.83
C VAL A 12 -0.58 1.74 -15.08
N GLU A 13 0.22 1.22 -14.15
CA GLU A 13 0.84 -0.09 -14.26
C GLU A 13 0.92 -0.72 -12.87
N VAL A 14 0.57 -2.01 -12.75
CA VAL A 14 0.89 -2.84 -11.59
C VAL A 14 1.39 -4.17 -12.11
N ARG A 15 2.59 -4.56 -11.67
CA ARG A 15 3.22 -5.82 -12.04
C ARG A 15 3.58 -6.58 -10.78
N ARG A 16 3.04 -7.79 -10.65
CA ARG A 16 3.47 -8.73 -9.61
C ARG A 16 4.88 -9.22 -9.94
N MET A 17 5.82 -9.00 -9.03
CA MET A 17 7.22 -9.41 -9.17
C MET A 17 7.47 -10.75 -8.48
N SER A 18 6.81 -10.99 -7.34
CA SER A 18 6.83 -12.25 -6.60
C SER A 18 5.54 -12.42 -5.81
N ASP A 19 5.46 -13.45 -4.96
CA ASP A 19 4.29 -13.63 -4.11
C ASP A 19 4.05 -12.51 -3.12
N LEU A 20 5.12 -11.81 -2.72
CA LEU A 20 5.12 -10.77 -1.70
C LEU A 20 5.64 -9.43 -2.22
N GLU A 21 5.85 -9.28 -3.54
CA GLU A 21 6.40 -8.05 -4.12
C GLU A 21 5.67 -7.63 -5.39
N TRP A 22 5.42 -6.32 -5.51
CA TRP A 22 4.80 -5.67 -6.66
C TRP A 22 5.59 -4.44 -7.05
N SER A 23 5.72 -4.20 -8.36
CA SER A 23 6.12 -2.92 -8.94
C SER A 23 4.87 -2.19 -9.42
N PHE A 24 4.83 -0.87 -9.30
CA PHE A 24 3.68 -0.09 -9.72
C PHE A 24 4.05 1.31 -10.24
N LYS A 25 3.14 1.87 -11.03
CA LYS A 25 3.12 3.28 -11.45
C LYS A 25 1.73 3.87 -11.23
N LEU A 26 1.64 5.03 -10.56
CA LEU A 26 0.40 5.74 -10.26
C LEU A 26 0.44 7.16 -10.84
N ARG A 27 -0.60 7.54 -11.57
CA ARG A 27 -0.77 8.89 -12.13
C ARG A 27 -1.51 9.78 -11.16
N GLU A 28 -0.80 10.74 -10.60
CA GLU A 28 -1.36 11.84 -9.83
C GLU A 28 -0.99 13.17 -10.52
N THR A 29 -0.77 14.24 -9.74
CA THR A 29 -0.16 15.49 -10.22
C THR A 29 1.17 15.22 -10.93
N ILE A 30 1.93 14.24 -10.44
CA ILE A 30 3.15 13.73 -11.06
C ILE A 30 3.08 12.20 -11.19
N MET A 31 4.00 11.64 -11.98
CA MET A 31 4.11 10.20 -12.13
C MET A 31 4.85 9.59 -10.94
N LEU A 32 4.14 8.79 -10.14
CA LEU A 32 4.73 8.06 -9.02
C LEU A 32 5.11 6.67 -9.48
N ASN A 33 6.35 6.26 -9.24
CA ASN A 33 6.80 4.89 -9.46
C ASN A 33 7.34 4.30 -8.15
N GLY A 34 7.10 3.01 -7.93
CA GLY A 34 7.53 2.40 -6.69
C GLY A 34 7.38 0.89 -6.68
N ASN A 35 7.90 0.31 -5.60
CA ASN A 35 7.73 -1.09 -5.28
C ASN A 35 6.98 -1.20 -3.95
N LEU A 36 6.15 -2.23 -3.82
CA LEU A 36 5.49 -2.64 -2.60
C LEU A 36 6.02 -4.02 -2.23
N ARG A 37 6.40 -4.21 -0.97
CA ARG A 37 6.79 -5.50 -0.39
C ARG A 37 5.94 -5.82 0.83
N VAL A 38 5.58 -7.08 0.98
CA VAL A 38 4.87 -7.61 2.14
C VAL A 38 5.86 -8.44 2.99
N ILE A 39 5.88 -8.15 4.28
CA ILE A 39 6.63 -8.90 5.30
C ILE A 39 5.58 -9.60 6.16
N LEU A 40 5.57 -10.92 6.15
CA LEU A 40 4.61 -11.73 6.90
C LEU A 40 5.14 -12.06 8.29
N GLY A 41 4.25 -12.02 9.27
CA GLY A 41 4.53 -12.34 10.67
C GLY A 41 3.26 -12.24 11.51
N ILE A 42 3.39 -12.37 12.84
CA ILE A 42 2.28 -12.14 13.79
C ILE A 42 1.66 -10.76 13.55
N VAL A 43 2.53 -9.76 13.38
CA VAL A 43 2.19 -8.48 12.78
C VAL A 43 2.80 -8.47 11.38
N SER A 44 1.95 -8.38 10.37
CA SER A 44 2.40 -8.24 8.98
C SER A 44 2.64 -6.77 8.67
N GLU A 45 3.56 -6.51 7.75
CA GLU A 45 3.92 -5.15 7.32
C GLU A 45 3.91 -5.06 5.79
N VAL A 46 3.22 -4.06 5.27
CA VAL A 46 3.38 -3.60 3.88
C VAL A 46 4.33 -2.43 3.89
N VAL A 47 5.42 -2.52 3.13
CA VAL A 47 6.36 -1.42 2.91
C VAL A 47 6.26 -1.00 1.45
N VAL A 48 6.09 0.30 1.23
CA VAL A 48 6.05 0.91 -0.11
C VAL A 48 7.23 1.84 -0.26
N ILE A 49 8.03 1.64 -1.30
CA ILE A 49 9.18 2.48 -1.64
C ILE A 49 8.88 3.18 -2.97
N PHE A 50 8.67 4.48 -2.91
CA PHE A 50 8.57 5.34 -4.08
C PHE A 50 9.98 5.75 -4.51
N LYS A 51 10.29 5.56 -5.80
CA LYS A 51 11.60 5.86 -6.39
C LYS A 51 11.65 7.28 -6.95
N ASN A 52 10.54 7.78 -7.47
CA ASN A 52 10.40 9.14 -7.98
C ASN A 52 8.96 9.64 -7.77
N PRO A 53 8.77 10.72 -6.99
CA PRO A 53 9.74 11.27 -6.05
C PRO A 53 10.05 10.27 -4.94
N GLU A 54 11.21 10.41 -4.30
CA GLU A 54 11.61 9.53 -3.20
C GLU A 54 10.65 9.63 -2.01
N GLY A 55 10.28 8.47 -1.47
CA GLY A 55 9.49 8.39 -0.26
C GLY A 55 9.22 6.95 0.14
N ARG A 56 8.85 6.77 1.40
CA ARG A 56 8.59 5.47 2.00
C ARG A 56 7.27 5.50 2.76
N GLY A 57 6.36 4.61 2.38
CA GLY A 57 5.14 4.34 3.12
C GLY A 57 5.21 3.00 3.84
N TRP A 58 4.45 2.85 4.92
CA TRP A 58 4.29 1.60 5.63
C TRP A 58 2.87 1.43 6.14
N VAL A 59 2.45 0.16 6.28
CA VAL A 59 1.25 -0.24 7.02
C VAL A 59 1.57 -1.49 7.82
N LYS A 60 1.38 -1.44 9.15
CA LYS A 60 1.45 -2.59 10.04
C LYS A 60 0.04 -3.05 10.37
N PHE A 61 -0.22 -4.33 10.21
CA PHE A 61 -1.56 -4.89 10.36
C PHE A 61 -1.52 -6.34 10.84
N THR A 62 -2.56 -6.74 11.56
CA THR A 62 -2.94 -8.13 11.78
C THR A 62 -3.96 -8.53 10.71
N GLY A 63 -4.39 -9.80 10.68
CA GLY A 63 -5.40 -10.25 9.70
C GLY A 63 -6.71 -9.43 9.71
N ASP A 64 -7.05 -8.82 10.84
CA ASP A 64 -8.32 -8.14 11.09
C ASP A 64 -8.21 -6.64 11.36
N ARG A 65 -7.00 -6.12 11.65
CA ARG A 65 -6.83 -4.75 12.13
C ARG A 65 -5.56 -4.08 11.63
N VAL A 66 -5.68 -2.81 11.26
CA VAL A 66 -4.52 -1.92 11.04
C VAL A 66 -4.03 -1.41 12.40
N LEU A 67 -2.75 -1.64 12.68
CA LEU A 67 -2.10 -1.21 13.92
C LEU A 67 -1.43 0.15 13.76
N ASP A 68 -0.76 0.35 12.63
CA ASP A 68 -0.05 1.59 12.32
C ASP A 68 0.02 1.79 10.80
N SER A 69 0.08 3.04 10.36
CA SER A 69 0.27 3.39 8.95
C SER A 69 0.86 4.78 8.84
N GLY A 70 1.81 4.96 7.92
CA GLY A 70 2.41 6.25 7.69
C GLY A 70 3.14 6.34 6.37
N TYR A 71 3.62 7.55 6.09
CA TYR A 71 4.46 7.84 4.94
C TYR A 71 5.45 8.96 5.29
N GLN A 72 6.66 8.83 4.78
CA GLN A 72 7.74 9.81 4.89
C GLN A 72 8.29 10.10 3.48
N GLY A 73 8.31 11.37 3.09
CA GLY A 73 8.79 11.80 1.78
C GLY A 73 8.25 13.18 1.41
N ILE A 74 8.68 13.71 0.27
CA ILE A 74 8.33 15.08 -0.17
C ILE A 74 6.82 15.27 -0.40
N LEU A 75 6.11 14.18 -0.69
CA LEU A 75 4.66 14.19 -0.89
C LEU A 75 3.87 13.85 0.39
N GLY A 76 4.49 13.98 1.57
CA GLY A 76 3.90 13.63 2.85
C GLY A 76 2.46 14.15 3.03
N PRO A 77 2.19 15.45 2.81
CA PRO A 77 0.85 16.00 2.95
C PRO A 77 -0.21 15.36 2.04
N GLN A 78 0.16 14.88 0.84
CA GLN A 78 -0.80 14.28 -0.10
C GLN A 78 -0.94 12.77 0.10
N ILE A 79 0.16 12.07 0.40
CA ILE A 79 0.22 10.60 0.41
C ILE A 79 -0.13 10.01 1.78
N SER A 80 0.27 10.66 2.88
CA SER A 80 0.01 10.15 4.23
C SER A 80 -1.47 9.92 4.54
N PRO A 81 -2.41 10.84 4.20
CA PRO A 81 -3.84 10.60 4.40
C PRO A 81 -4.34 9.41 3.59
N ARG A 82 -3.90 9.27 2.33
CA ARG A 82 -4.27 8.14 1.46
C ARG A 82 -3.75 6.81 1.97
N PHE A 83 -2.53 6.75 2.50
CA PHE A 83 -2.01 5.53 3.14
C PHE A 83 -2.92 5.06 4.28
N ARG A 84 -3.35 6.00 5.12
CA ARG A 84 -4.24 5.70 6.24
C ARG A 84 -5.60 5.20 5.75
N GLU A 85 -6.22 5.88 4.79
CA GLU A 85 -7.50 5.47 4.22
C GLU A 85 -7.41 4.10 3.53
N CYS A 86 -6.44 3.94 2.63
CA CYS A 86 -6.30 2.75 1.81
C CYS A 86 -5.84 1.51 2.59
N SER A 87 -5.19 1.69 3.74
CA SER A 87 -4.76 0.61 4.63
C SER A 87 -5.87 -0.39 4.95
N GLN A 88 -7.13 0.06 4.97
CA GLN A 88 -8.30 -0.78 5.22
C GLN A 88 -8.50 -1.87 4.16
N HIS A 89 -7.97 -1.70 2.94
CA HIS A 89 -8.01 -2.73 1.91
C HIS A 89 -7.06 -3.91 2.17
N LEU A 90 -6.12 -3.75 3.10
CA LEU A 90 -5.18 -4.80 3.51
C LEU A 90 -5.82 -5.75 4.54
N ILE A 91 -6.73 -5.22 5.35
CA ILE A 91 -7.51 -5.96 6.33
C ILE A 91 -8.90 -6.26 5.76
N ARG A 92 -8.98 -7.24 4.87
CA ARG A 92 -10.30 -7.77 4.54
C ARG A 92 -10.83 -8.52 5.76
N ARG A 93 -11.81 -7.90 6.44
CA ARG A 93 -12.88 -8.64 7.11
C ARG A 93 -13.29 -9.77 6.17
N GLU A 94 -13.22 -11.00 6.68
CA GLU A 94 -13.89 -12.16 6.11
C GLU A 94 -15.31 -11.75 5.69
N GLN A 95 -15.50 -11.39 4.43
CA GLN A 95 -16.84 -11.27 3.89
C GLN A 95 -17.25 -12.66 3.44
N ARG A 96 -18.08 -13.27 4.29
CA ARG A 96 -19.25 -14.07 3.90
C ARG A 96 -18.94 -15.43 3.27
N HIS A 97 -18.62 -16.42 4.11
CA HIS A 97 -19.11 -17.80 3.98
C HIS A 97 -19.43 -18.30 5.42
N GLY A 98 -20.30 -17.59 6.14
CA GLY A 98 -21.61 -18.15 6.42
C GLY A 98 -22.48 -18.44 5.20
N ARG A 99 -22.41 -19.68 4.71
CA ARG A 99 -23.53 -20.44 4.19
C ARG A 99 -23.23 -21.92 4.38
#